data_AF-A0A3D3G4X7-F1
#
_entry.id   AF-A0A3D3G4X7-F1
#
_cell.length_a   1.000
_cell.length_b   1.000
_cell.length_c   1.000
_cell.angle_alpha   90.00
_cell.angle_beta   90.00
_cell.angle_gamma   90.00
#
_symmetry.space_group_name_H-M   'P 1'
#
loop_
_entity.id
_entity.type
_entity.pdbx_description
1 polymer ?
#
loop_
_entity_poly.entity_id
_entity_poly.type
_entity_poly.pdbx_seq_one_letter_code
_entity_poly.pdbx_strand_id
1 'polypeptide(L)' 'MSQFDLVVIGGGPGGYEAAIRAAQLGFKVAC' A
#
# COMPACT_ATOMS: atom_id res chain seq x y z
N MET A 1 9.16 4.80 15.39
CA MET A 1 8.70 5.28 14.08
C MET A 1 8.34 4.05 13.26
N SER A 2 7.13 4.00 12.70
CA SER A 2 6.72 2.87 11.85
C SER A 2 7.37 3.02 10.48
N GLN A 3 8.17 2.03 10.07
CA GLN A 3 8.78 2.00 8.75
C GLN A 3 7.87 1.23 7.80
N PHE A 4 7.52 1.87 6.68
CA PHE A 4 6.74 1.30 5.59
C PHE A 4 7.61 1.24 4.35
N ASP A 5 7.39 0.21 3.55
CA ASP A 5 8.11 0.03 2.28
C ASP A 5 7.43 0.81 1.14
N LEU A 6 6.13 1.08 1.27
CA LEU A 6 5.32 1.78 0.28
C LEU A 6 4.19 2.56 0.95
N VAL A 7 3.92 3.78 0.46
CA VAL A 7 2.77 4.59 0.88
C VAL A 7 1.92 4.88 -0.35
N VAL A 8 0.65 4.50 -0.30
CA VAL A 8 -0.35 4.84 -1.32
C VAL A 8 -1.07 6.11 -0.90
N ILE A 9 -1.16 7.10 -1.79
CA ILE A 9 -1.89 8.34 -1.52
C ILE A 9 -3.18 8.33 -2.33
N GLY A 10 -4.29 8.10 -1.65
CA GLY A 10 -5.65 8.07 -2.21
C GLY A 10 -6.21 6.66 -2.37
N GLY A 11 -7.40 6.41 -1.81
CA GLY A 11 -8.07 5.10 -1.76
C GLY A 11 -9.05 4.82 -2.91
N GLY A 12 -8.85 5.44 -4.08
CA GLY A 12 -9.66 5.16 -5.26
C GLY A 12 -9.42 3.73 -5.81
N PRO A 13 -10.14 3.32 -6.87
CA PRO A 13 -10.04 1.97 -7.42
C PRO A 13 -8.62 1.51 -7.76
N GLY A 14 -7.77 2.42 -8.25
CA GLY A 14 -6.36 2.11 -8.51
C GLY A 14 -5.49 2.11 -7.24
N GLY A 15 -5.82 2.93 -6.25
CA GLY A 15 -5.04 3.05 -5.02
C GLY A 15 -5.21 1.85 -4.09
N TYR A 16 -6.45 1.42 -3.84
CA TYR A 16 -6.68 0.26 -2.99
C TYR A 16 -6.15 -1.03 -3.65
N GLU A 17 -6.34 -1.21 -4.95
CA GLU A 17 -5.79 -2.37 -5.68
C GLU A 17 -4.27 -2.41 -5.63
N ALA A 18 -3.60 -1.27 -5.82
CA ALA A 18 -2.15 -1.17 -5.68
C ALA A 18 -1.69 -1.51 -4.26
N ALA A 19 -2.39 -1.02 -3.23
CA ALA A 19 -2.08 -1.33 -1.83
C ALA A 19 -2.24 -2.82 -1.51
N ILE A 20 -3.33 -3.44 -1.97
CA ILE A 20 -3.59 -4.88 -1.79
C ILE A 20 -2.52 -5.70 -2.50
N ARG A 21 -2.18 -5.38 -3.75
CA ARG A 21 -1.18 -6.12 -4.50
C ARG A 21 0.20 -6.00 -3.86
N ALA A 22 0.57 -4.81 -3.38
CA ALA A 22 1.82 -4.60 -2.66
C ALA A 22 1.86 -5.39 -1.33
N ALA A 23 0.76 -5.42 -0.57
CA ALA A 23 0.67 -6.23 0.64
C ALA A 23 0.80 -7.75 0.35
N GLN A 24 0.20 -8.25 -0.73
CA GLN A 24 0.34 -9.65 -1.16
C GLN A 24 1.77 -10.02 -1.56
N LEU A 25 2.54 -9.06 -2.08
CA LEU A 25 3.95 -9.23 -2.40
C LEU A 25 4.87 -9.12 -1.16
N GLY A 26 4.30 -8.88 0.02
CA GLY A 26 5.02 -8.85 1.30
C GLY A 26 5.52 -7.47 1.72
N PHE A 27 5.13 -6.40 1.03
CA PHE A 27 5.48 -5.04 1.42
C PHE A 27 4.64 -4.57 2.61
N LYS A 28 5.24 -3.80 3.52
CA LYS A 28 4.51 -3.03 4.53
C LYS A 28 3.97 -1.76 3.89
N VAL A 29 2.67 -1.76 3.62
CA VAL A 29 1.97 -0.66 2.95
C VAL A 29 1.26 0.23 3.97
N ALA A 30 1.34 1.54 3.78
CA ALA A 30 0.42 2.51 4.38
C ALA A 30 -0.50 3.10 3.30
N CYS A 31 -1.74 3.41 3.67
CA CYS A 31 -2.79 3.93 2.78
C CYS A 31 -3.20 5.35 3.18
#